data_AF-A0A525DCJ2-F1
#
_entry.id   AF-A0A525DCJ2-F1
#
_cell.length_a   1.000
_cell.length_b   1.000
_cell.length_c   1.000
_cell.angle_alpha   90.00
_cell.angle_beta   90.00
_cell.angle_gamma   90.00
#
_symmetry.space_group_name_H-M   'P 1'
#
loop_
_entity.id
_entity.type
_entity.pdbx_description
1 polymer ?
#
loop_
_entity_poly.entity_id
_entity_poly.type
_entity_poly.pdbx_seq_one_letter_code
_entity_poly.pdbx_strand_id
1 'polypeptide(L)'
;MCTCSKILREPVNAITHMAGALGSVAALTLMVAYAAVKAGAWHVVSFSIFGTTLILMYTASALYHSLRISDKGLAVLRRIDHIMIFMVIAGSYT
;
A
#
# COMPACT_ATOMS: atom_id res chain seq x y z
N MET A 1 7.57 21.03 -19.94
CA MET A 1 6.45 20.17 -19.47
C MET A 1 7.01 18.83 -19.03
N CYS A 2 6.69 18.43 -17.80
CA CYS A 2 7.45 17.52 -16.93
C CYS A 2 7.58 16.07 -17.47
N THR A 3 8.82 15.56 -17.49
CA THR A 3 9.24 14.24 -17.99
C THR A 3 8.52 13.05 -17.36
N CYS A 4 7.97 13.23 -16.16
CA CYS A 4 7.31 12.18 -15.37
C CYS A 4 6.08 11.56 -16.07
N SER A 5 5.37 12.35 -16.89
CA SER A 5 4.22 11.87 -17.68
C SER A 5 4.61 10.86 -18.77
N LYS A 6 5.88 10.76 -19.18
CA LYS A 6 6.28 9.71 -20.14
C LYS A 6 6.40 8.33 -19.49
N ILE A 7 6.64 8.29 -18.17
CA ILE A 7 6.97 7.07 -17.43
C ILE A 7 5.75 6.55 -16.66
N LEU A 8 5.02 7.44 -15.99
CA LEU A 8 3.86 7.08 -15.17
C LEU A 8 2.55 7.30 -15.93
N ARG A 9 1.58 6.41 -15.75
CA ARG A 9 0.22 6.56 -16.33
C ARG A 9 -0.51 7.76 -15.71
N GLU A 10 -0.51 7.86 -14.38
CA GLU A 10 -1.11 8.95 -13.61
C GLU A 10 -0.12 9.46 -12.56
N PRO A 11 0.75 10.44 -12.90
CA PRO A 11 1.93 10.78 -12.11
C PRO A 11 1.66 11.19 -10.66
N VAL A 12 0.63 12.01 -10.41
CA VAL A 12 0.29 12.48 -9.06
C VAL A 12 -0.13 11.30 -8.19
N ASN A 13 -1.08 10.49 -8.67
CA ASN A 13 -1.57 9.31 -7.97
C ASN A 13 -0.43 8.29 -7.77
N ALA A 14 0.35 8.01 -8.81
CA ALA A 14 1.48 7.09 -8.71
C ALA A 14 2.48 7.51 -7.62
N ILE A 15 2.87 8.79 -7.57
CA ILE A 15 3.83 9.30 -6.59
C ILE A 15 3.25 9.29 -5.17
N THR A 16 2.00 9.73 -4.97
CA THR A 16 1.38 9.74 -3.65
C THR A 16 1.24 8.32 -3.08
N HIS A 17 0.84 7.36 -3.91
CA HIS A 17 0.72 5.97 -3.49
C HIS A 17 2.08 5.29 -3.28
N MET A 18 3.10 5.59 -4.10
CA MET A 18 4.47 5.12 -3.85
C MET A 18 5.04 5.65 -2.52
N ALA A 19 4.81 6.94 -2.23
CA ALA A 19 5.19 7.52 -0.94
C ALA A 19 4.44 6.85 0.22
N GLY A 20 3.14 6.57 0.05
CA GLY A 20 2.35 5.80 1.00
C GLY A 20 2.89 4.38 1.23
N ALA A 21 3.33 3.68 0.18
CA ALA A 21 3.90 2.34 0.28
C ALA A 21 5.18 2.34 1.12
N LEU A 22 6.12 3.25 0.82
CA LEU A 22 7.35 3.41 1.60
C LEU A 22 7.05 3.82 3.05
N GLY A 23 6.13 4.76 3.25
CA GLY A 23 5.68 5.20 4.57
C GLY A 23 5.07 4.05 5.38
N SER A 24 4.29 3.18 4.76
CA SER A 24 3.67 2.04 5.43
C SER A 24 4.68 0.97 5.87
N VAL A 25 5.77 0.76 5.13
CA VAL A 25 6.87 -0.12 5.56
C VAL A 25 7.56 0.45 6.80
N ALA A 26 7.84 1.76 6.79
CA ALA A 26 8.42 2.44 7.96
C ALA A 26 7.49 2.37 9.17
N ALA A 27 6.19 2.66 8.98
CA ALA A 27 5.19 2.60 10.04
C ALA A 27 5.04 1.20 10.64
N LEU A 28 4.91 0.16 9.80
CA LEU A 28 4.83 -1.23 10.26
C LEU A 28 6.05 -1.60 11.10
N THR A 29 7.26 -1.28 10.60
CA THR A 29 8.51 -1.58 11.31
C THR A 29 8.55 -0.91 12.68
N LEU A 30 8.22 0.38 12.75
CA LEU A 30 8.21 1.13 14.01
C LEU A 30 7.16 0.62 14.99
N MET A 31 5.93 0.35 14.52
CA MET A 31 4.85 -0.16 15.35
C MET A 31 5.17 -1.55 15.93
N VAL A 32 5.68 -2.46 15.11
CA VAL A 32 6.07 -3.82 15.56
C VAL A 32 7.26 -3.77 16.51
N ALA A 33 8.29 -2.99 16.20
CA ALA A 33 9.44 -2.83 17.09
C ALA A 33 9.04 -2.25 18.45
N TYR A 34 8.18 -1.23 18.44
CA TYR A 34 7.65 -0.64 19.67
C TYR A 34 6.81 -1.66 20.45
N ALA A 35 5.90 -2.38 19.79
CA ALA A 35 5.04 -3.37 20.43
C ALA A 35 5.84 -4.53 21.04
N ALA A 36 6.91 -4.96 20.38
CA ALA A 36 7.79 -6.02 20.87
C ALA A 36 8.53 -5.64 22.17
N VAL A 37 8.81 -4.35 22.38
CA VAL A 37 9.55 -3.87 23.56
C VAL A 37 8.62 -3.38 24.67
N LYS A 38 7.48 -2.76 24.31
CA LYS A 38 6.65 -1.98 25.24
C LYS A 38 5.22 -2.50 25.39
N ALA A 39 4.80 -3.44 24.56
CA ALA A 39 3.43 -3.98 24.59
C ALA A 39 3.48 -5.51 24.75
N GLY A 40 2.62 -6.23 24.01
CA GLY A 40 2.52 -7.69 24.09
C GLY A 40 2.16 -8.31 22.74
N ALA A 41 2.10 -9.64 22.72
CA ALA A 41 1.93 -10.43 21.50
C ALA A 41 0.71 -10.01 20.66
N TRP A 42 -0.41 -9.69 21.30
CA TRP A 42 -1.62 -9.22 20.59
C TRP A 42 -1.38 -7.95 19.79
N HIS A 43 -0.65 -6.97 20.35
CA HIS A 43 -0.33 -5.73 19.64
C HIS A 43 0.60 -5.99 18.45
N VAL A 44 1.58 -6.88 18.62
CA VAL A 44 2.48 -7.28 17.52
C VAL A 44 1.68 -7.90 16.37
N VAL A 45 0.74 -8.80 16.67
CA VAL A 45 -0.10 -9.44 15.66
C VAL A 45 -1.01 -8.42 14.97
N SER A 46 -1.78 -7.63 15.73
CA SER A 46 -2.69 -6.62 15.18
C SER A 46 -1.95 -5.60 14.31
N PHE A 47 -0.81 -5.06 14.79
CA PHE A 47 -0.01 -4.12 14.01
C PHE A 47 0.60 -4.76 12.75
N SER A 48 0.99 -6.03 12.82
CA SER A 48 1.49 -6.76 11.64
C SER A 48 0.42 -6.93 10.58
N ILE A 49 -0.80 -7.29 10.97
CA ILE A 49 -1.93 -7.45 10.04
C ILE A 49 -2.27 -6.09 9.43
N PHE A 50 -2.54 -5.08 10.26
CA PHE A 50 -2.88 -3.73 9.80
C PHE A 50 -1.80 -3.15 8.87
N GLY A 51 -0.53 -3.15 9.31
CA GLY A 51 0.57 -2.59 8.53
C GLY A 51 0.81 -3.34 7.21
N THR A 52 0.65 -4.67 7.19
CA THR A 52 0.77 -5.45 5.94
C THR A 52 -0.33 -5.09 4.96
N THR A 53 -1.58 -4.90 5.42
CA THR A 53 -2.67 -4.48 4.53
C THR A 53 -2.42 -3.10 3.92
N LEU A 54 -1.84 -2.16 4.67
CA LEU A 54 -1.45 -0.83 4.16
C LEU A 54 -0.37 -0.94 3.07
N ILE A 55 0.68 -1.74 3.31
CA ILE A 55 1.75 -1.96 2.32
C ILE A 55 1.17 -2.51 1.03
N LEU A 56 0.34 -3.55 1.12
CA LEU A 56 -0.27 -4.18 -0.04
C LEU A 56 -1.20 -3.21 -0.79
N MET A 57 -1.97 -2.39 -0.07
CA MET A 57 -2.90 -1.43 -0.67
C MET A 57 -2.15 -0.33 -1.43
N TYR A 58 -1.21 0.34 -0.77
CA TYR A 58 -0.44 1.39 -1.41
C TYR A 58 0.41 0.85 -2.57
N THR A 59 0.95 -0.37 -2.45
CA THR A 59 1.72 -1.01 -3.54
C THR A 59 0.83 -1.35 -4.73
N ALA A 60 -0.34 -1.96 -4.51
CA ALA A 60 -1.28 -2.27 -5.58
C ALA A 60 -1.73 -1.00 -6.33
N SER A 61 -2.02 0.06 -5.58
CA SER A 61 -2.43 1.34 -6.14
C SER A 61 -1.30 2.04 -6.89
N ALA A 62 -0.09 2.05 -6.33
CA ALA A 62 1.09 2.57 -6.99
C ALA A 62 1.35 1.85 -8.32
N LEU A 63 1.23 0.52 -8.37
CA LEU A 63 1.39 -0.25 -9.60
C LEU A 63 0.31 0.10 -10.64
N TYR A 64 -0.96 0.20 -10.22
CA TYR A 64 -2.07 0.57 -11.10
C TYR A 64 -1.90 1.96 -11.73
N HIS A 65 -1.47 2.96 -10.94
CA HIS A 65 -1.28 4.33 -11.41
C HIS A 65 0.07 4.55 -12.14
N SER A 66 1.04 3.67 -11.95
CA SER A 66 2.35 3.76 -12.60
C SER A 66 2.39 3.08 -13.97
N LEU A 67 1.88 1.85 -14.05
CA LEU A 67 2.14 0.97 -15.19
C LEU A 67 1.31 1.32 -16.44
N ARG A 68 1.98 1.29 -17.59
CA ARG A 68 1.38 1.40 -18.93
C ARG A 68 1.43 0.04 -19.63
N ILE A 69 0.51 -0.84 -19.26
CA ILE A 69 0.40 -2.21 -19.77
C ILE A 69 -0.90 -2.39 -20.57
N SER A 70 -1.10 -3.57 -21.16
CA SER A 70 -2.34 -3.90 -21.89
C SER A 70 -3.61 -3.66 -21.05
N ASP A 71 -4.72 -3.35 -21.73
CA ASP A 71 -6.01 -3.08 -21.06
C ASP A 71 -6.47 -4.24 -20.17
N LYS A 72 -6.19 -5.48 -20.57
CA LYS A 72 -6.48 -6.67 -19.76
C LYS A 72 -5.70 -6.64 -18.45
N GLY A 73 -4.40 -6.33 -18.50
CA GLY A 73 -3.56 -6.20 -17.31
C GLY A 73 -4.00 -5.05 -16.42
N LEU A 74 -4.33 -3.91 -17.01
CA LEU A 74 -4.82 -2.74 -16.29
C LEU A 74 -6.16 -3.02 -15.59
N ALA A 75 -7.06 -3.80 -16.20
CA ALA A 75 -8.31 -4.23 -15.59
C ALA A 75 -8.12 -5.20 -14.40
N VAL A 76 -7.06 -6.02 -14.42
CA VAL A 76 -6.70 -6.86 -13.27
C VAL A 76 -6.14 -6.01 -12.14
N LEU A 77 -5.17 -5.13 -12.41
CA LEU A 77 -4.60 -4.23 -11.39
C LEU A 77 -5.67 -3.34 -10.77
N ARG A 78 -6.60 -2.82 -11.56
CA ARG A 78 -7.73 -2.03 -11.05
C ARG A 78 -8.59 -2.83 -10.07
N ARG A 79 -8.86 -4.11 -10.33
CA ARG A 79 -9.63 -4.95 -9.41
C ARG A 79 -8.86 -5.21 -8.12
N ILE A 80 -7.56 -5.49 -8.22
CA ILE A 80 -6.69 -5.67 -7.05
C ILE A 80 -6.66 -4.40 -6.21
N ASP A 81 -6.46 -3.24 -6.83
CA ASP A 81 -6.45 -1.93 -6.16
C ASP A 81 -7.74 -1.67 -5.36
N HIS A 82 -8.91 -1.94 -5.95
CA HIS A 82 -10.19 -1.84 -5.23
C HIS A 82 -10.34 -2.88 -4.11
N ILE A 83 -9.93 -4.13 -4.33
CA ILE A 83 -9.98 -5.19 -3.29
C ILE A 83 -9.14 -4.79 -2.08
N MET A 84 -7.98 -4.16 -2.31
CA MET A 84 -7.09 -3.78 -1.23
C MET A 84 -7.67 -2.72 -0.29
N ILE A 85 -8.61 -1.89 -0.75
CA ILE A 85 -9.35 -0.97 0.11
C ILE A 85 -10.14 -1.76 1.18
N PHE A 86 -10.83 -2.84 0.78
CA PHE A 86 -11.56 -3.69 1.70
C PHE A 86 -10.62 -4.44 2.66
N MET A 87 -9.45 -4.85 2.19
CA MET A 87 -8.43 -5.48 3.03
C MET A 87 -7.90 -4.53 4.11
N VAL A 88 -7.64 -3.26 3.78
CA VAL A 88 -7.22 -2.24 4.77
C VAL A 88 -8.34 -1.94 5.76
N ILE A 89 -9.59 -1.85 5.30
CA ILE A 89 -10.74 -1.70 6.20
C ILE A 89 -10.77 -2.87 7.19
N ALA A 90 -10.72 -4.11 6.72
CA ALA A 90 -10.71 -5.29 7.60
C ALA A 90 -9.49 -5.30 8.54
N GLY A 91 -8.30 -4.98 8.02
CA GLY A 91 -7.07 -4.86 8.80
C GLY A 91 -7.10 -3.78 9.87
N SER A 92 -7.90 -2.71 9.69
CA SER A 92 -8.04 -1.65 10.69
C SER A 92 -8.89 -2.04 11.91
N TYR A 93 -9.57 -3.18 11.86
CA TYR A 93 -10.37 -3.73 12.95
C TYR A 93 -9.70 -4.93 13.67
N THR A 94 -8.43 -5.22 13.37
CA THR A 94 -7.65 -6.27 14.07
C THR A 94 -6.94 -5.71 15.29
#